data_AF-A0A971HYJ7-F1
#
_entry.id   AF-A0A971HYJ7-F1
#
_cell.length_a   1.000
_cell.length_b   1.000
_cell.length_c   1.000
_cell.angle_alpha   90.00
_cell.angle_beta   90.00
_cell.angle_gamma   90.00
#
_symmetry.space_group_name_H-M   'P 1'
#
loop_
_entity.id
_entity.type
_entity.pdbx_description
1 polymer ?
#
loop_
_entity_poly.entity_id
_entity_poly.type
_entity_poly.pdbx_seq_one_letter_code
_entity_poly.pdbx_strand_id
1 'polypeptide(L)' 'MTLDDINLQLVKMPCNIEAAVTTNNDGSYTVFVNKNISVEQQKEAILHELRHIERGDFLCNEGADEIEYQVRKEK' A
#
# COMPACT_ATOMS: atom_id res chain seq x y z
N MET A 1 -10.98 -15.40 0.11
CA MET A 1 -10.14 -14.63 -0.82
C MET A 1 -8.79 -15.33 -0.84
N THR A 2 -8.44 -15.97 -1.95
CA THR A 2 -7.15 -16.66 -2.11
C THR A 2 -6.06 -15.62 -2.37
N LEU A 3 -4.89 -15.77 -1.76
CA LEU A 3 -3.73 -14.88 -1.98
C LEU A 3 -3.15 -14.99 -3.41
N ASP A 4 -3.58 -15.99 -4.19
CA ASP A 4 -3.05 -16.32 -5.50
C ASP A 4 -3.25 -15.22 -6.57
N ASP A 5 -4.11 -14.24 -6.34
CA ASP A 5 -4.44 -13.20 -7.30
C ASP A 5 -3.80 -11.83 -6.98
N ILE A 6 -2.67 -11.81 -6.24
CA ILE A 6 -1.96 -10.57 -5.89
C ILE A 6 -0.64 -10.47 -6.67
N ASN A 7 -0.52 -9.42 -7.48
CA ASN A 7 0.68 -9.10 -8.25
C ASN A 7 1.46 -7.96 -7.60
N LEU A 8 2.76 -8.15 -7.35
CA LEU A 8 3.65 -7.13 -6.80
C LEU A 8 4.58 -6.60 -7.89
N GLN A 9 4.58 -5.28 -8.11
CA GLN A 9 5.43 -4.64 -9.11
C GLN A 9 6.26 -3.49 -8.54
N LEU A 10 7.58 -3.62 -8.62
CA LEU A 10 8.52 -2.56 -8.24
C LEU A 10 8.70 -1.58 -9.41
N VAL A 11 8.14 -0.38 -9.27
CA VAL A 11 8.14 0.64 -10.31
C VAL A 11 8.84 1.91 -9.84
N LYS A 12 9.43 2.69 -10.76
CA LYS A 12 9.97 4.01 -10.40
C LYS A 12 8.79 4.97 -10.29
N MET A 13 8.47 5.40 -9.07
CA MET A 13 7.48 6.44 -8.84
C MET A 13 8.16 7.72 -8.34
N PRO A 14 7.53 8.89 -8.55
CA PRO A 14 7.97 10.13 -7.90
C PRO A 14 8.05 9.95 -6.37
N CYS A 15 8.97 10.66 -5.72
CA CYS A 15 9.32 10.45 -4.31
C CYS A 15 8.16 10.61 -3.31
N ASN A 16 7.03 11.19 -3.71
CA ASN A 16 5.86 11.38 -2.86
C ASN A 16 4.91 10.17 -2.77
N ILE A 17 5.18 9.09 -3.52
CA ILE A 17 4.32 7.90 -3.54
C ILE A 17 5.14 6.70 -3.09
N GLU A 18 4.71 6.01 -2.04
CA GLU A 18 5.41 4.86 -1.46
C GLU A 18 4.94 3.54 -2.08
N ALA A 19 3.62 3.34 -2.18
CA ALA A 19 2.99 2.27 -2.93
C ALA A 19 1.59 2.68 -3.40
N ALA A 20 1.00 1.89 -4.29
CA ALA A 20 -0.36 2.03 -4.73
C ALA A 20 -0.95 0.66 -5.11
N VAL A 21 -2.14 0.36 -4.62
CA VAL A 21 -2.92 -0.82 -5.04
C VAL A 21 -3.93 -0.47 -6.13
N THR A 22 -4.18 -1.40 -7.04
CA THR A 22 -5.22 -1.31 -8.07
C THR A 22 -5.89 -2.67 -8.25
N THR A 23 -7.22 -2.67 -8.35
CA THR A 23 -7.99 -3.88 -8.68
C THR A 23 -8.06 -4.03 -10.20
N ASN A 24 -7.70 -5.21 -10.70
CA ASN A 24 -7.79 -5.57 -12.10
C ASN A 24 -9.21 -6.00 -12.45
N ASN A 25 -9.57 -5.91 -13.73
CA ASN A 25 -10.90 -6.28 -14.23
C ASN A 25 -11.21 -7.79 -14.08
N ASP A 26 -10.17 -8.61 -13.89
CA ASP A 26 -10.25 -10.06 -13.68
C ASP A 26 -10.53 -10.43 -12.21
N GLY A 27 -10.56 -9.45 -11.29
CA GLY A 27 -10.73 -9.67 -9.86
C GLY A 27 -9.42 -9.87 -9.09
N SER A 28 -8.28 -9.84 -9.79
CA SER A 28 -6.95 -9.81 -9.19
C SER A 28 -6.54 -8.41 -8.73
N TYR A 29 -5.53 -8.34 -7.86
CA TYR A 29 -4.97 -7.11 -7.33
C TYR A 29 -3.55 -6.91 -7.84
N THR A 30 -3.20 -5.66 -8.12
CA THR A 30 -1.83 -5.26 -8.43
C THR A 30 -1.38 -4.21 -7.45
N VAL A 31 -0.31 -4.51 -6.71
CA VAL A 31 0.34 -3.60 -5.77
C VAL A 31 1.63 -3.11 -6.40
N PHE A 32 1.68 -1.80 -6.65
CA PHE A 32 2.83 -1.11 -7.19
C PHE A 32 3.62 -0.48 -6.06
N VAL A 33 4.92 -0.76 -5.98
CA VAL A 33 5.80 -0.29 -4.90
C VAL A 33 6.89 0.59 -5.48
N ASN A 34 7.14 1.73 -4.86
CA ASN A 34 8.18 2.63 -5.31
C ASN A 34 9.56 2.01 -5.08
N LYS A 35 10.31 1.78 -6.15
CA LYS A 35 11.65 1.21 -6.05
C LYS A 35 12.73 2.21 -5.61
N ASN A 36 12.39 3.50 -5.51
CA ASN A 36 13.30 4.56 -5.09
C ASN A 36 13.38 4.74 -3.57
N ILE A 37 12.49 4.09 -2.79
CA ILE A 37 12.50 4.12 -1.32
C ILE A 37 13.30 2.94 -0.74
N SER A 38 13.64 3.02 0.55
CA SER A 38 14.39 1.97 1.24
C SER A 38 13.65 0.64 1.28
N VAL A 39 14.38 -0.49 1.35
CA VAL A 39 13.78 -1.84 1.41
C VAL A 39 12.83 -1.99 2.61
N GLU A 40 13.12 -1.33 3.73
CA GLU A 40 12.24 -1.31 4.90
C GLU A 40 10.91 -0.61 4.61
N GLN A 41 10.95 0.58 4.01
CA GLN A 41 9.76 1.32 3.57
C GLN A 41 8.96 0.55 2.51
N GLN A 42 9.64 -0.16 1.60
CA GLN A 42 8.96 -1.02 0.63
C GLN A 42 8.17 -2.13 1.33
N LYS A 43 8.74 -2.76 2.37
CA LYS A 43 8.04 -3.80 3.15
C LYS A 43 6.84 -3.22 3.89
N GLU A 44 6.99 -2.05 4.52
CA GLU A 44 5.89 -1.39 5.22
C GLU A 44 4.76 -1.03 4.26
N ALA A 45 5.10 -0.44 3.11
CA ALA A 45 4.13 -0.08 2.09
C ALA A 45 3.41 -1.33 1.54
N ILE A 46 4.12 -2.43 1.24
CA ILE A 46 3.50 -3.69 0.80
C ILE A 46 2.54 -4.22 1.88
N LEU A 47 2.98 -4.25 3.14
CA LEU A 47 2.17 -4.79 4.22
C LEU A 47 0.92 -3.94 4.48
N HIS A 48 1.02 -2.62 4.27
CA HIS A 48 -0.10 -1.69 4.30
C HIS A 48 -1.12 -2.04 3.21
N GLU A 49 -0.71 -2.10 1.95
CA GLU A 49 -1.60 -2.42 0.83
C GLU A 49 -2.24 -3.81 0.98
N LEU A 50 -1.50 -4.81 1.48
CA LEU A 50 -2.04 -6.15 1.76
C LEU A 50 -3.14 -6.13 2.84
N ARG A 51 -3.01 -5.30 3.89
CA ARG A 51 -4.07 -5.14 4.91
C ARG A 51 -5.33 -4.52 4.32
N HIS A 52 -5.20 -3.58 3.39
CA HIS A 52 -6.36 -3.01 2.69
C HIS A 52 -7.08 -4.05 1.83
N ILE A 53 -6.33 -4.87 1.09
CA ILE A 53 -6.89 -5.98 0.30
C ILE A 53 -7.62 -6.98 1.20
N GLU A 54 -7.02 -7.37 2.34
CA GLU A 54 -7.64 -8.30 3.30
C GLU A 54 -8.94 -7.75 3.91
N ARG A 55 -8.97 -6.45 4.22
CA ARG A 55 -10.14 -5.78 4.79
C ARG A 55 -11.22 -5.43 3.77
N GLY A 56 -10.90 -5.47 2.47
CA GLY A 56 -11.79 -5.03 1.40
C GLY A 56 -12.09 -3.52 1.45
N ASP A 57 -11.29 -2.77 2.20
CA ASP A 57 -11.45 -1.33 2.39
C ASP A 57 -10.40 -0.62 1.52
N PHE A 58 -10.76 -0.42 0.26
CA PHE A 58 -9.94 0.29 -0.74
C PHE A 58 -10.02 1.83 -0.59
N LEU A 59 -10.57 2.30 0.53
CA LEU A 59 -10.66 3.71 0.83
C LEU A 59 -9.35 4.19 1.44
N CYS A 60 -8.90 5.30 0.87
CA CYS A 60 -7.82 6.14 1.35
C CYS A 60 -6.42 5.64 0.97
N ASN A 61 -5.97 6.16 -0.17
CA ASN A 61 -4.76 6.96 -0.29
C ASN A 61 -4.24 7.54 1.06
N GLU A 62 -3.79 6.70 1.99
CA GLU A 62 -2.93 7.08 3.13
C GLU A 62 -1.48 7.24 2.63
N GLY A 63 -1.33 7.77 1.41
CA GLY A 63 -0.09 8.32 0.93
C GLY A 63 0.28 9.49 1.83
N ALA A 64 1.28 9.26 2.67
CA ALA A 64 2.18 10.25 3.25
C ALA A 64 1.69 11.16 4.41
N ASP A 65 0.45 11.10 4.92
CA ASP A 65 -0.01 12.07 5.95
C ASP A 65 -0.51 11.49 7.30
N GLU A 66 -0.60 10.17 7.51
CA GLU A 66 -1.19 9.63 8.77
C GLU A 66 -0.25 8.74 9.61
N ILE A 67 1.00 9.15 9.77
CA ILE A 67 1.79 8.76 10.96
C ILE A 67 1.56 9.75 12.14
N GLU A 68 0.85 10.87 11.94
CA GLU A 68 0.73 11.90 12.99
C GLU A 68 -0.56 11.85 13.84
N TYR A 69 -1.57 11.01 13.54
CA TYR A 69 -2.83 11.03 14.31
C TYR A 69 -2.97 9.96 15.40
N GLN A 70 -2.14 8.90 15.43
CA GLN A 70 -2.18 7.88 16.50
C GLN A 70 -1.20 8.16 17.65
N VAL A 71 -0.61 9.37 17.72
CA VAL A 71 0.17 9.85 18.89
C VAL A 71 -0.65 10.84 19.75
N ARG A 72 -1.94 11.05 19.45
CA ARG A 72 -2.82 11.90 20.27
C ARG A 72 -4.02 11.19 20.90
N LYS A 73 -3.84 9.92 21.30
CA LYS A 73 -4.26 9.54 22.66
C LYS A 73 -3.16 10.11 23.55
N GLU A 74 -3.28 11.29 24.12
CA GLU A 74 -4.01 11.53 25.36
C GLU A 74 -4.33 13.03 25.47
N LYS A 75 -5.61 13.39 25.56
CA LYS A 75 -6.10 14.41 26.49
C LYS A 75 -7.59 14.26 26.72
#